data_AF-A0A699QJC2-F1
#
_entry.id   AF-A0A699QJC2-F1
#
_cell.length_a   1.000
_cell.length_b   1.000
_cell.length_c   1.000
_cell.angle_alpha   90.00
_cell.angle_beta   90.00
_cell.angle_gamma   90.00
#
_symmetry.space_group_name_H-M   'P 1'
#
loop_
_entity.id
_entity.type
_entity.pdbx_description
1 polymer ?
#
loop_
_entity_poly.entity_id
_entity_poly.type
_entity_poly.pdbx_seq_one_letter_code
_entity_poly.pdbx_strand_id
1 'polypeptide(L)'
;MIIAGADNHPSMLEKSLYDSWKSRMELYIENRENGRMILNSLQNGPLVWPTAIKEDDTTRTKKYKELSVAEKLQDDCDLKVTNIIL
;
A
#
# COMPACT_ATOMS: atom_id res chain seq x y z
N MET A 1 20.39 -43.93 0.61
CA MET A 1 18.94 -43.74 0.70
C MET A 1 18.70 -42.33 1.23
N ILE A 2 18.52 -41.37 0.33
CA ILE A 2 18.16 -39.99 0.72
C ILE A 2 16.64 -39.92 0.62
N ILE A 3 15.99 -39.69 1.75
CA ILE A 3 14.54 -39.53 1.83
C ILE A 3 14.21 -38.18 1.19
N ALA A 4 13.71 -38.19 -0.04
CA ALA A 4 13.14 -37.02 -0.68
C ALA A 4 11.79 -36.71 -0.01
N GLY A 5 11.82 -35.81 0.97
CA GLY A 5 10.64 -35.41 1.75
C GLY A 5 10.97 -34.63 3.01
N ALA A 6 12.11 -33.92 3.06
CA ALA A 6 12.33 -32.95 4.11
C ALA A 6 11.59 -31.67 3.71
N ASP A 7 10.57 -31.30 4.50
CA ASP A 7 9.87 -30.03 4.46
C ASP A 7 10.82 -28.86 4.79
N ASN A 8 11.74 -28.60 3.87
CA ASN A 8 12.69 -27.49 3.94
C ASN A 8 12.11 -26.24 3.27
N HIS A 9 10.79 -26.18 3.09
CA HIS A 9 10.14 -24.94 2.67
C HIS A 9 10.42 -23.87 3.74
N PRO A 10 10.77 -22.64 3.35
CA PRO A 10 10.80 -21.53 4.29
C PRO A 10 9.44 -21.50 5.01
N SER A 11 9.44 -21.60 6.33
CA SER A 11 8.21 -21.57 7.14
C SER A 11 7.33 -20.36 6.82
N MET A 12 7.90 -19.30 6.25
CA MET A 12 7.21 -18.13 5.72
C MET A 12 6.12 -18.43 4.67
N LEU A 13 6.12 -19.62 4.04
CA LEU A 13 5.08 -20.06 3.10
C LEU A 13 3.95 -20.87 3.76
N GLU A 14 4.05 -21.13 5.06
CA GLU A 14 2.98 -21.76 5.81
C GLU A 14 1.80 -20.78 5.92
N LYS A 15 0.62 -21.20 5.44
CA LYS A 15 -0.57 -20.33 5.36
C LYS A 15 -0.98 -19.76 6.72
N SER A 16 -0.72 -20.50 7.79
CA SER A 16 -0.87 -20.09 9.20
C SER A 16 0.05 -18.94 9.60
N LEU A 17 1.25 -18.87 9.02
CA LEU A 17 2.24 -17.83 9.26
C LEU A 17 2.00 -16.58 8.40
N TYR A 18 1.34 -16.73 7.24
CA TYR A 18 0.90 -15.59 6.42
C TYR A 18 -0.08 -14.69 7.17
N ASP A 19 -1.12 -15.26 7.80
CA ASP A 19 -2.10 -14.48 8.56
C ASP A 19 -1.44 -13.78 9.78
N SER A 20 -0.53 -14.48 10.47
CA SER A 20 0.25 -13.91 11.58
C SER A 20 1.17 -12.78 11.14
N TRP A 21 1.89 -12.95 10.02
CA TRP A 21 2.71 -11.90 9.42
C TRP A 21 1.88 -10.70 8.98
N LYS A 22 0.73 -10.95 8.33
CA LYS A 22 -0.20 -9.91 7.88
C LYS A 22 -0.71 -9.09 9.06
N SER A 23 -1.21 -9.73 10.13
CA SER A 23 -1.66 -9.02 11.33
C SER A 23 -0.56 -8.22 12.00
N ARG A 24 0.69 -8.72 12.02
CA ARG A 24 1.85 -7.96 12.54
C ARG A 24 2.15 -6.72 11.69
N MET A 25 2.07 -6.84 10.36
CA MET A 25 2.25 -5.71 9.46
C MET A 25 1.13 -4.67 9.62
N GLU A 26 -0.13 -5.11 9.71
CA GLU A 26 -1.28 -4.22 9.94
C GLU A 26 -1.12 -3.43 11.25
N LEU A 27 -0.77 -4.12 12.35
CA LEU A 27 -0.51 -3.47 13.64
C LEU A 27 0.70 -2.52 13.60
N TYR A 28 1.75 -2.89 12.88
CA TYR A 28 2.92 -2.04 12.73
C TYR A 28 2.59 -0.73 11.99
N ILE A 29 1.77 -0.83 10.94
CA ILE A 29 1.33 0.29 10.13
C ILE A 29 0.36 1.18 10.91
N GLU A 30 -0.62 0.62 11.62
CA GLU A 30 -1.57 1.40 12.43
C GLU A 30 -0.88 2.26 13.49
N ASN A 31 0.26 1.80 14.03
CA ASN A 31 1.03 2.55 15.02
C ASN A 31 1.94 3.65 14.42
N ARG A 32 2.02 3.79 13.10
CA ARG A 32 2.78 4.86 12.42
C ARG A 32 1.91 6.11 12.21
N GLU A 33 2.58 7.24 11.97
CA GLU A 33 1.93 8.45 11.49
C GLU A 33 1.17 8.16 10.18
N ASN A 34 -0.08 8.63 10.11
CA ASN A 34 -1.02 8.32 9.03
C ASN A 34 -1.30 6.82 8.84
N GLY A 35 -1.08 5.99 9.88
CA GLY A 35 -1.20 4.53 9.81
C GLY A 35 -2.53 4.03 9.22
N ARG A 36 -3.66 4.65 9.61
CA ARG A 36 -4.98 4.34 9.01
C ARG A 36 -5.04 4.62 7.52
N MET A 37 -4.41 5.69 7.04
CA MET A 37 -4.38 6.01 5.60
C MET A 37 -3.45 5.06 4.85
N ILE A 38 -2.30 4.73 5.40
CA ILE A 38 -1.35 3.76 4.82
C ILE A 38 -2.01 2.37 4.71
N LEU A 39 -2.72 1.93 5.74
CA LEU A 39 -3.46 0.66 5.72
C LEU A 39 -4.57 0.68 4.66
N ASN A 40 -5.31 1.79 4.56
CA ASN A 40 -6.34 1.96 3.56
C ASN A 40 -5.77 1.90 2.13
N SER A 41 -4.61 2.54 1.88
CA SER A 41 -3.88 2.47 0.61
C SER A 41 -3.36 1.07 0.28
N LEU A 42 -2.91 0.30 1.28
CA LEU A 42 -2.52 -1.10 1.09
C LEU A 42 -3.68 -2.00 0.67
N GLN A 43 -4.86 -1.79 1.26
CA GLN A 43 -6.04 -2.62 1.01
C GLN A 43 -6.77 -2.23 -0.28
N ASN A 44 -6.90 -0.93 -0.55
CA ASN A 44 -7.70 -0.41 -1.67
C ASN A 44 -6.85 0.02 -2.87
N GLY A 45 -5.52 0.02 -2.73
CA GLY A 45 -4.59 0.46 -3.76
C GLY A 45 -4.26 1.96 -3.69
N PRO A 46 -3.30 2.41 -4.51
CA PRO A 46 -2.83 3.79 -4.53
C PRO A 46 -3.89 4.75 -5.05
N LEU A 47 -3.72 6.04 -4.74
CA LEU A 47 -4.52 7.15 -5.21
C LEU A 47 -4.66 7.10 -6.73
N VAL A 48 -5.91 7.09 -7.19
CA VAL A 48 -6.22 7.34 -8.60
C VAL A 48 -5.97 8.81 -8.88
N TRP A 49 -5.03 9.09 -9.78
CA TRP A 49 -4.61 10.46 -10.01
C TRP A 49 -5.76 11.31 -10.57
N PRO A 50 -6.13 12.41 -9.91
CA PRO A 50 -7.31 13.18 -10.28
C PRO A 50 -7.11 13.99 -11.57
N THR A 51 -8.19 14.13 -12.32
CA THR A 51 -8.29 14.99 -13.50
C THR A 51 -9.06 16.27 -13.18
N ALA A 52 -8.71 17.35 -13.88
CA ALA A 52 -9.40 18.62 -13.89
C ALA A 52 -10.01 18.86 -15.28
N ILE A 53 -11.19 19.48 -15.28
CA ILE A 53 -11.84 19.99 -16.48
C ILE A 53 -11.31 21.41 -16.70
N LYS A 54 -10.88 21.71 -17.92
CA LYS A 54 -10.47 23.05 -18.33
C LYS A 54 -11.67 23.82 -18.91
N GLU A 55 -11.49 25.13 -19.07
CA GLU A 55 -12.49 26.03 -19.67
C GLU A 55 -12.85 25.68 -21.12
N ASP A 56 -11.98 24.96 -21.84
CA ASP A 56 -12.19 24.48 -23.21
C ASP A 56 -12.83 23.08 -23.28
N ASP A 57 -13.46 22.63 -22.19
CA ASP A 57 -14.01 21.27 -21.99
C ASP A 57 -12.99 20.13 -22.15
N THR A 58 -11.69 20.44 -22.21
CA THR A 58 -10.65 19.40 -22.22
C THR A 58 -10.38 18.89 -20.80
N THR A 59 -10.18 17.59 -20.67
CA THR A 59 -9.73 16.99 -19.40
C THR A 59 -8.22 16.94 -19.35
N ARG A 60 -7.63 17.36 -18.24
CA ARG A 60 -6.19 17.22 -17.97
C ARG A 60 -5.97 16.71 -16.57
N THR A 61 -5.02 15.80 -16.42
CA THR A 61 -4.46 15.38 -15.14
C THR A 61 -4.02 16.60 -14.30
N LYS A 62 -4.42 16.65 -13.02
CA LYS A 62 -4.01 17.73 -12.10
C LYS A 62 -2.50 17.68 -11.87
N LYS A 63 -1.86 18.83 -11.68
CA LYS A 63 -0.49 18.89 -11.14
C LYS A 63 -0.52 18.69 -9.62
N TYR A 64 0.57 18.21 -9.02
CA TYR A 64 0.66 18.04 -7.56
C TYR A 64 0.24 19.31 -6.79
N LYS A 65 0.64 20.50 -7.25
CA LYS A 65 0.26 21.77 -6.61
C LYS A 65 -1.25 22.02 -6.60
N GLU A 66 -1.97 21.51 -7.60
CA GLU A 66 -3.43 21.63 -7.79
C GLU A 66 -4.22 20.56 -7.01
N LEU A 67 -3.53 19.61 -6.37
CA LEU A 67 -4.15 18.63 -5.49
C LEU A 67 -4.62 19.29 -4.19
N SER A 68 -5.78 18.83 -3.71
CA SER A 68 -6.28 19.10 -2.37
C SER A 68 -5.33 18.56 -1.30
N VAL A 69 -5.53 19.02 -0.06
CA VAL A 69 -4.72 18.56 1.08
C VAL A 69 -4.89 17.04 1.29
N ALA A 70 -6.10 16.52 1.13
CA ALA A 70 -6.37 15.09 1.29
C ALA A 70 -5.70 14.23 0.19
N GLU A 71 -5.78 14.66 -1.07
CA GLU A 71 -5.11 13.97 -2.21
C GLU A 71 -3.58 13.95 -2.01
N LYS A 72 -2.97 15.07 -1.57
CA LYS A 72 -1.53 15.12 -1.28
C LYS A 72 -1.13 14.20 -0.12
N LEU A 73 -1.96 14.15 0.91
CA LEU A 73 -1.71 13.31 2.08
C LEU A 73 -1.83 11.82 1.72
N GLN A 74 -2.76 11.47 0.84
CA GLN A 74 -2.90 10.10 0.33
C GLN A 74 -1.71 9.70 -0.54
N ASP A 75 -1.28 10.56 -1.45
CA ASP A 75 -0.08 10.34 -2.28
C ASP A 75 1.19 10.12 -1.42
N ASP A 76 1.39 10.91 -0.36
CA ASP A 76 2.48 10.69 0.61
C ASP A 76 2.37 9.32 1.32
N CYS A 77 1.16 8.89 1.67
CA CYS A 77 0.93 7.58 2.26
C CYS A 77 1.21 6.44 1.27
N ASP A 78 0.83 6.58 0.00
CA ASP A 78 1.09 5.59 -1.05
C ASP A 78 2.58 5.41 -1.32
N LEU A 79 3.35 6.50 -1.26
CA LEU A 79 4.81 6.46 -1.33
C LEU A 79 5.40 5.72 -0.13
N LYS A 80 4.87 5.93 1.07
CA LYS A 80 5.29 5.20 2.29
C LYS A 80 4.94 3.71 2.20
N VAL A 81 3.79 3.34 1.63
CA VAL A 81 3.41 1.94 1.38
C VAL A 81 4.44 1.27 0.47
N THR A 82 4.81 1.94 -0.63
CA THR A 82 5.79 1.40 -1.59
C THR A 82 7.14 1.09 -0.92
N ASN A 83 7.59 1.94 0.01
CA ASN A 83 8.83 1.73 0.79
C ASN A 83 8.73 0.64 1.87
N ILE A 84 7.52 0.18 2.23
CA ILE A 84 7.31 -0.92 3.18
C ILE A 84 7.25 -2.27 2.45
N ILE A 85 6.78 -2.28 1.21
CA ILE A 85 6.61 -3.50 0.39
C ILE A 85 7.90 -3.87 -0.36
N LEU A 86 8.65 -2.90 -0.90
CA LEU A 86 9.91 -3.10 -1.64
C LEU A 86 11.12 -3.22 -0.71
#